data_AF-A0A0Q7BDV1-F1
#
_entry.id   AF-A0A0Q7BDV1-F1
#
_cell.length_a   1.000
_cell.length_b   1.000
_cell.length_c   1.000
_cell.angle_alpha   90.00
_cell.angle_beta   90.00
_cell.angle_gamma   90.00
#
_symmetry.space_group_name_H-M   'P 1'
#
loop_
_entity.id
_entity.type
_entity.pdbx_description
1 polymer ?
#
loop_
_entity_poly.entity_id
_entity_poly.type
_entity_poly.pdbx_seq_one_letter_code
_entity_poly.pdbx_strand_id
1 'polypeptide(L)'
;MTPTLRWWAWRGAFVEVGIGATVTSRVYETDGKRFSSRFNFGSHLGAGWSLDDKRSQELVVRIEHYSNGGFRRPNPGENFLQVRYAHRF
;
A
#
# COMPACT_ATOMS: atom_id res chain seq x y z
N MET A 1 10.29 -1.34 1.44
CA MET A 1 9.92 -2.62 0.79
C MET A 1 8.86 -3.26 1.66
N THR A 2 7.73 -3.64 1.10
CA THR A 2 6.61 -4.21 1.87
C THR A 2 6.38 -5.64 1.41
N PRO A 3 6.63 -6.66 2.26
CA PRO A 3 6.27 -8.02 1.92
C PRO A 3 4.75 -8.10 1.80
N THR A 4 4.28 -8.68 0.70
CA THR A 4 2.85 -8.87 0.43
C THR A 4 2.59 -10.35 0.27
N LEU A 5 1.70 -10.88 1.09
CA LEU A 5 1.18 -12.23 0.97
C LEU A 5 -0.10 -12.19 0.15
N ARG A 6 -0.13 -12.98 -0.93
CA ARG A 6 -1.28 -13.09 -1.83
C ARG A 6 -1.85 -14.50 -1.76
N TRP A 7 -3.11 -14.61 -1.36
CA TRP A 7 -3.86 -15.86 -1.37
C TRP A 7 -4.84 -15.88 -2.52
N TRP A 8 -4.77 -16.94 -3.31
CA TRP A 8 -5.75 -17.20 -4.36
C TRP A 8 -6.94 -17.95 -3.78
N ALA A 9 -8.13 -17.38 -3.96
CA ALA A 9 -9.39 -18.01 -3.63
C ALA A 9 -9.97 -18.67 -4.90
N TRP A 10 -11.30 -18.76 -5.00
CA TRP A 10 -11.96 -19.49 -6.06
C TRP A 10 -12.01 -18.72 -7.39
N ARG A 11 -11.88 -19.45 -8.50
CA ARG A 11 -12.15 -18.98 -9.89
C ARG A 11 -11.51 -17.62 -10.23
N GLY A 12 -10.24 -17.45 -9.90
CA GLY A 12 -9.46 -16.26 -10.26
C GLY A 12 -9.55 -15.10 -9.26
N ALA A 13 -10.33 -15.23 -8.18
CA ALA A 13 -10.30 -14.28 -7.07
C ALA A 13 -9.01 -14.42 -6.26
N PHE A 14 -8.49 -13.31 -5.74
CA PHE A 14 -7.40 -13.33 -4.78
C PHE A 14 -7.53 -12.20 -3.77
N VAL A 15 -6.92 -12.39 -2.61
CA VAL A 15 -6.78 -11.38 -1.57
C VAL A 15 -5.29 -11.21 -1.29
N GLU A 16 -4.85 -9.97 -1.11
CA GLU A 16 -3.49 -9.63 -0.75
C GLU A 16 -3.46 -8.81 0.53
N VAL A 17 -2.52 -9.12 1.41
CA VAL A 17 -2.25 -8.33 2.60
C VAL A 17 -0.75 -8.14 2.72
N GLY A 18 -0.33 -6.95 3.07
CA GLY A 18 1.07 -6.66 3.31
C GLY A 18 1.24 -5.66 4.44
N ILE A 19 2.15 -5.95 5.34
CA ILE A 19 2.54 -5.04 6.43
C ILE A 19 4.02 -4.80 6.28
N GLY A 20 4.41 -3.54 6.14
CA GLY A 20 5.80 -3.17 5.92
C GLY A 20 6.15 -1.85 6.59
N ALA A 21 7.36 -1.79 7.13
CA ALA A 21 7.97 -0.52 7.47
C ALA A 21 8.59 0.08 6.22
N THR A 22 8.20 1.30 5.85
CA THR A 22 8.85 2.03 4.77
C THR A 22 9.54 3.26 5.35
N VAL A 23 10.87 3.24 5.34
CA VAL A 23 11.69 4.42 5.64
C VAL A 23 11.65 5.33 4.42
N THR A 24 10.80 6.35 4.46
CA THR A 24 10.80 7.39 3.42
C THR A 24 11.83 8.45 3.79
N SER A 25 12.84 8.67 2.93
CA SER A 25 13.94 9.60 3.19
C SER A 25 13.62 11.07 2.85
N ARG A 26 12.49 11.36 2.18
CA ARG A 26 12.19 12.71 1.70
C ARG A 26 11.52 13.57 2.78
N VAL A 27 12.40 14.27 3.48
CA VAL A 27 12.13 15.62 3.98
C VAL A 27 11.79 16.49 2.77
N TYR A 28 10.57 17.02 2.69
CA TYR A 28 10.36 18.24 1.92
C TYR A 28 11.08 19.34 2.68
N GLU A 29 12.24 19.72 2.17
CA GLU A 29 13.04 20.81 2.73
C GLU A 29 12.46 22.11 2.18
N THR A 30 11.64 22.78 3.00
CA THR A 30 11.41 24.21 2.88
C THR A 30 11.72 24.81 4.24
N ASP A 31 12.89 25.43 4.27
CA ASP A 31 13.38 26.48 5.16
C ASP A 31 12.72 26.60 6.54
N GLY A 32 13.21 25.83 7.52
CA GLY A 32 13.14 26.25 8.93
C GLY A 32 12.50 25.31 9.95
N LYS A 33 12.02 24.09 9.62
CA LYS A 33 11.43 23.19 10.64
C LYS A 33 11.94 21.74 10.53
N ARG A 34 12.89 21.38 11.40
CA ARG A 34 13.44 20.01 11.53
C ARG A 34 12.37 19.04 12.02
N PHE A 35 11.80 18.22 11.14
CA PHE A 35 10.97 17.07 11.52
C PHE A 35 11.85 15.81 11.70
N SER A 36 11.81 15.22 12.91
CA SER A 36 12.68 14.13 13.39
C SER A 36 11.91 12.80 13.50
N SER A 37 11.28 12.34 12.41
CA SER A 37 10.68 11.00 12.40
C SER A 37 10.74 10.42 10.99
N ARG A 38 11.61 9.40 10.82
CA ARG A 38 11.96 8.75 9.53
C ARG A 38 11.26 7.39 9.31
N PHE A 39 10.29 7.03 10.15
CA PHE A 39 9.68 5.69 10.16
C PHE A 39 8.17 5.76 9.90
N ASN A 40 7.77 5.53 8.66
CA ASN A 40 6.36 5.32 8.34
C ASN A 40 6.08 3.82 8.29
N PHE A 41 5.14 3.37 9.11
CA PHE A 41 4.59 2.02 9.00
C PHE A 41 3.42 2.07 8.03
N GLY A 42 3.49 1.26 6.98
CA GLY A 42 2.44 1.14 5.97
C GLY A 42 1.89 -0.28 5.98
N SER A 43 0.58 -0.41 6.18
CA SER A 43 -0.13 -1.66 5.93
C SER A 43 -1.04 -1.49 4.72
N HIS A 44 -1.25 -2.56 3.98
CA HIS A 44 -2.25 -2.60 2.93
C HIS A 44 -3.02 -3.91 2.94
N LEU A 45 -4.27 -3.81 2.54
CA LEU A 45 -5.18 -4.92 2.29
C LEU A 45 -5.82 -4.70 0.92
N GLY A 46 -5.78 -5.70 0.07
CA GLY A 46 -6.38 -5.66 -1.25
C GLY A 46 -7.12 -6.93 -1.60
N ALA A 47 -8.11 -6.80 -2.46
CA ALA A 47 -8.83 -7.90 -3.07
C ALA A 47 -8.85 -7.68 -4.58
N GLY A 48 -8.71 -8.76 -5.34
CA GLY A 48 -8.66 -8.70 -6.78
C GLY A 48 -9.27 -9.91 -7.46
N TRP A 49 -9.47 -9.75 -8.77
CA TRP A 49 -10.04 -10.76 -9.63
C TRP A 49 -9.29 -10.81 -10.96
N SER A 50 -8.98 -12.03 -11.39
CA SER A 50 -8.56 -12.36 -12.74
C SER A 50 -9.78 -12.42 -13.65
N LEU A 51 -9.79 -11.61 -14.71
CA LEU A 51 -10.88 -11.53 -15.69
C LEU A 51 -10.78 -12.63 -16.76
N ASP A 52 -9.60 -13.23 -16.90
CA ASP A 52 -9.32 -14.27 -17.88
C ASP A 52 -8.61 -15.48 -17.25
N ASP A 53 -8.70 -16.63 -17.92
CA ASP A 53 -8.08 -17.89 -17.47
C ASP A 53 -6.54 -17.86 -17.51
N LYS A 54 -5.97 -17.01 -18.38
CA LYS A 54 -4.53 -16.84 -18.50
C LYS A 54 -3.95 -15.85 -17.49
N ARG A 55 -4.79 -15.22 -16.65
CA ARG A 55 -4.40 -14.18 -15.68
C ARG A 55 -3.63 -13.02 -16.32
N SER A 56 -4.02 -12.68 -17.54
CA SER A 56 -3.51 -11.56 -18.32
C SER A 56 -4.21 -10.24 -17.97
N GLN A 57 -5.36 -10.27 -17.33
CA GLN A 57 -6.15 -9.11 -16.91
C GLN A 57 -6.56 -9.28 -15.46
N GLU A 58 -6.04 -8.42 -14.59
CA GLU A 58 -6.37 -8.42 -13.16
C GLU A 58 -6.95 -7.06 -12.76
N LEU A 59 -8.07 -7.07 -12.05
CA LEU A 59 -8.62 -5.92 -11.35
C LEU A 59 -8.36 -6.07 -9.86
N VAL A 60 -7.79 -5.05 -9.22
CA VAL A 60 -7.46 -5.06 -7.79
C VAL A 60 -7.96 -3.79 -7.13
N VAL A 61 -8.62 -3.93 -6.00
CA VAL A 61 -8.96 -2.83 -5.10
C VAL A 61 -8.09 -2.99 -3.86
N ARG A 62 -7.37 -1.94 -3.48
CA ARG A 62 -6.43 -1.95 -2.36
C ARG A 62 -6.63 -0.74 -1.48
N ILE A 63 -6.67 -0.97 -0.18
CA ILE A 63 -6.66 0.06 0.85
C ILE A 63 -5.29 0.01 1.52
N GLU A 64 -4.63 1.16 1.58
CA GLU A 64 -3.35 1.34 2.25
C GLU A 64 -3.52 2.33 3.40
N HIS A 65 -3.05 1.95 4.57
CA HIS A 65 -3.02 2.78 5.75
C HIS A 65 -1.57 3.07 6.10
N TYR A 66 -1.18 4.35 6.03
CA TYR A 66 0.13 4.79 6.48
C TYR A 66 0.03 5.53 7.80
N SER A 67 0.82 5.11 8.79
CA SER A 67 0.88 5.75 10.10
C SER A 67 2.33 5.91 10.57
N ASN A 68 2.65 7.08 11.10
CA ASN A 68 3.94 7.42 11.71
C ASN A 68 3.99 7.08 13.22
N GLY A 69 3.16 6.13 13.68
CA GLY A 69 3.26 5.57 15.05
C GLY A 69 3.15 6.56 16.21
N GLY A 70 2.61 7.77 15.99
CA GLY A 70 2.37 8.77 17.05
C GLY A 70 3.56 9.64 17.46
N PHE A 71 4.69 9.64 16.75
CA PHE A 71 5.91 10.34 17.21
C PHE A 71 5.93 11.87 16.96
N ARG A 72 5.07 12.42 16.09
CA ARG A 72 4.97 13.87 15.89
C ARG A 72 3.63 14.31 15.28
N ARG A 73 3.01 15.36 15.84
CA ARG A 73 1.80 16.01 15.28
C ARG A 73 2.23 17.17 14.34
N PRO A 74 1.49 17.44 13.26
CA PRO A 74 0.27 16.77 12.81
C PRO A 74 0.62 15.50 12.01
N ASN A 75 -0.08 14.41 12.31
CA ASN A 75 0.03 13.16 11.57
C ASN A 75 -1.31 12.95 10.88
N PRO A 76 -1.54 13.49 9.67
CA PRO A 76 -2.68 13.08 8.88
C PRO A 76 -2.40 11.62 8.51
N GLY A 77 -2.93 10.68 9.30
CA GLY A 77 -2.94 9.28 8.89
C GLY A 77 -3.71 9.20 7.59
N GLU A 78 -3.00 9.02 6.49
CA GLU A 78 -3.58 9.11 5.15
C GLU A 78 -3.97 7.69 4.72
N ASN A 79 -5.28 7.49 4.58
CA ASN A 79 -5.85 6.26 4.05
C ASN A 79 -5.97 6.42 2.54
N PHE A 80 -5.27 5.58 1.79
CA PHE A 80 -5.36 5.57 0.33
C PHE A 80 -6.22 4.39 -0.11
N LEU A 81 -7.29 4.68 -0.84
CA LEU A 81 -8.00 3.68 -1.62
C LEU A 81 -7.50 3.75 -3.05
N GLN A 82 -7.06 2.61 -3.58
CA GLN A 82 -6.57 2.48 -4.95
C GLN A 82 -7.36 1.40 -5.68
N VAL A 83 -7.70 1.68 -6.92
CA VAL A 83 -8.21 0.69 -7.87
C VAL A 83 -7.16 0.55 -8.97
N ARG A 84 -6.68 -0.67 -9.18
CA ARG A 84 -5.66 -0.99 -10.18
C ARG A 84 -6.23 -1.98 -11.17
N TYR A 85 -6.16 -1.63 -12.45
CA TYR A 85 -6.31 -2.57 -13.54
C TYR A 85 -4.93 -2.88 -14.12
N ALA A 86 -4.58 -4.16 -14.23
CA ALA A 86 -3.32 -4.61 -14.79
C ALA A 86 -3.60 -5.50 -15.99
N HIS A 87 -2.96 -5.19 -17.12
CA HIS A 87 -3.00 -6.02 -18.30
C HIS A 87 -1.58 -6.44 -18.69
N ARG A 88 -1.39 -7.74 -18.91
CA ARG A 88 -0.14 -8.37 -19.35
C ARG A 88 -0.36 -8.96 -20.74
N PHE A 89 0.46 -8.51 -21.70
CA PHE A 89 0.49 -9.01 -23.08
C PHE A 89 1.52 -10.12 -23.23
#